data_AF-A0A5Y0UW66-F1
#
_entry.id   AF-A0A5Y0UW66-F1
#
_cell.length_a   1.000
_cell.length_b   1.000
_cell.length_c   1.000
_cell.angle_alpha   90.00
_cell.angle_beta   90.00
_cell.angle_gamma   90.00
#
_symmetry.space_group_name_H-M   'P 1'
#
loop_
_entity.id
_entity.type
_entity.pdbx_description
1 polymer ?
#
loop_
_entity_poly.entity_id
_entity_poly.type
_entity_poly.pdbx_seq_one_letter_code
_entity_poly.pdbx_strand_id
1 'polypeptide(L)'
;SNIDRQRRLLALIPVEDVWGVGRRISKKLNALGIKTALDLSEQSTWIIRKHFNVVLERTVRELRGEPCLELEEFAPAKQEIVCSRSFGERVTDYEDMRQAICSYAARAAEKLRGEHQYCRFISTFVKTSPFALNEPYYGNSAAMKLLTPTQDSRDIINAAVKCLDKIWRDGHRYQKAGVMLGDFFSQGVAQLNLFDDNAPRASSEKLMEVLDHLNAKDGKGTLYFAGQGIPQQWAMKREMLSPRYTTRYEDLLQVK
;
A
#
# COMPACT_ATOMS: atom_id res chain seq x y z
N SER A 1 12.76 16.14 -33.91
CA SER A 1 13.51 16.38 -32.66
C SER A 1 14.97 16.65 -33.01
N ASN A 2 15.66 17.57 -32.33
CA ASN A 2 17.09 17.81 -32.59
C ASN A 2 17.91 16.75 -31.85
N ILE A 3 18.35 15.72 -32.58
CA ILE A 3 19.06 14.54 -32.04
C ILE A 3 20.35 14.94 -31.32
N ASP A 4 21.09 15.93 -31.85
CA ASP A 4 22.32 16.43 -31.22
C ASP A 4 22.04 17.11 -29.88
N ARG A 5 20.97 17.89 -29.81
CA ARG A 5 20.53 18.50 -28.54
C ARG A 5 20.13 17.44 -27.53
N GLN A 6 19.39 16.41 -27.95
CA GLN A 6 18.99 15.30 -27.09
C GLN A 6 20.21 14.55 -26.52
N ARG A 7 21.17 14.17 -27.37
CA ARG A 7 22.40 13.49 -26.93
C ARG A 7 23.21 14.33 -25.93
N ARG A 8 23.33 15.64 -26.16
CA ARG A 8 24.00 16.56 -25.23
C ARG A 8 23.30 16.61 -23.87
N LEU A 9 21.97 16.63 -23.85
CA LEU A 9 21.20 16.64 -22.61
C LEU A 9 21.32 15.30 -21.86
N LEU A 10 21.26 14.17 -22.57
CA LEU A 10 21.41 12.84 -21.98
C LEU A 10 22.80 12.62 -21.36
N ALA A 11 23.85 13.23 -21.90
CA ALA A 11 25.20 13.16 -21.34
C ALA A 11 25.33 13.90 -20.00
N LEU A 12 24.46 14.87 -19.71
CA LEU A 12 24.47 15.65 -18.47
C LEU A 12 23.63 15.00 -17.36
N ILE A 13 22.79 14.03 -17.70
CA ILE A 13 21.87 13.38 -16.75
C ILE A 13 22.56 12.14 -16.18
N PRO A 14 22.80 12.08 -14.86
CA PRO A 14 23.26 10.87 -14.19
C PRO A 14 22.29 9.70 -14.40
N VAL A 15 22.82 8.48 -14.49
CA VAL A 15 22.00 7.29 -14.75
C VAL A 15 20.97 7.03 -13.64
N GLU A 16 21.27 7.43 -12.40
CA GLU A 16 20.36 7.34 -11.25
C GLU A 16 19.14 8.27 -11.32
N ASP A 17 19.19 9.33 -12.14
CA ASP A 17 18.07 10.27 -12.31
C ASP A 17 17.11 9.82 -13.42
N VAL A 18 17.45 8.74 -14.14
CA VAL A 18 16.57 8.13 -15.14
C VAL A 18 15.45 7.35 -14.45
N TRP A 19 14.21 7.56 -14.88
CA TRP A 19 13.05 6.86 -14.33
C TRP A 19 13.21 5.33 -14.47
N GLY A 20 12.79 4.60 -13.42
CA GLY A 20 12.98 3.15 -13.35
C GLY A 20 14.37 2.70 -12.91
N VAL A 21 15.36 3.60 -12.79
CA VAL A 21 16.71 3.29 -12.29
C VAL A 21 16.83 3.60 -10.79
N GLY A 22 16.41 2.65 -9.95
CA GLY A 22 16.56 2.77 -8.50
C GLY A 22 17.98 2.45 -7.99
N ARG A 23 18.28 2.79 -6.73
CA ARG A 23 19.60 2.66 -6.07
C ARG A 23 20.35 1.34 -6.33
N ARG A 24 19.65 0.19 -6.37
CA ARG A 24 20.28 -1.11 -6.65
C ARG A 24 20.70 -1.26 -8.12
N ILE A 25 19.88 -0.77 -9.03
CA ILE A 25 20.13 -0.78 -10.48
C ILE A 25 21.25 0.21 -10.79
N SER A 26 21.21 1.43 -10.24
CA SER A 26 22.27 2.44 -10.42
C SER A 26 23.63 1.90 -9.99
N LYS A 27 23.73 1.22 -8.83
CA LYS A 27 24.98 0.59 -8.39
C LYS A 27 25.52 -0.43 -9.40
N LYS A 28 24.63 -1.25 -9.98
CA LYS A 28 25.01 -2.28 -10.96
C LYS A 28 25.41 -1.67 -12.30
N LEU A 29 24.70 -0.64 -12.77
CA LEU A 29 25.04 0.12 -13.98
C LEU A 29 26.39 0.83 -13.82
N ASN A 30 26.60 1.51 -12.69
CA ASN A 30 27.87 2.18 -12.38
C ASN A 30 29.04 1.18 -12.34
N ALA A 31 28.83 -0.04 -11.84
CA ALA A 31 29.84 -1.10 -11.86
C ALA A 31 30.17 -1.60 -13.28
N LEU A 32 29.24 -1.44 -14.24
CA LEU A 32 29.45 -1.71 -15.66
C LEU A 32 30.00 -0.50 -16.42
N GLY A 33 30.34 0.60 -15.73
CA GLY A 33 30.85 1.84 -16.33
C GLY A 33 29.78 2.74 -16.95
N ILE A 34 28.50 2.40 -16.81
CA ILE A 34 27.36 3.18 -17.32
C ILE A 34 27.01 4.22 -16.26
N LYS A 35 27.32 5.50 -16.52
CA LYS A 35 27.18 6.58 -15.53
C LYS A 35 26.16 7.64 -15.92
N THR A 36 25.89 7.79 -17.21
CA THR A 36 24.97 8.80 -17.74
C THR A 36 23.77 8.15 -18.45
N ALA A 37 22.70 8.92 -18.63
CA ALA A 37 21.57 8.49 -19.45
C ALA A 37 21.98 8.22 -20.90
N LEU A 38 22.98 8.94 -21.41
CA LEU A 38 23.56 8.68 -22.72
C LEU A 38 24.22 7.30 -22.78
N ASP A 39 25.10 6.98 -21.81
CA ASP A 39 25.78 5.68 -21.75
C ASP A 39 24.77 4.52 -21.72
N LEU A 40 23.67 4.71 -20.97
CA LEU A 40 22.59 3.74 -20.86
C LEU A 40 21.84 3.58 -22.20
N SER A 41 21.54 4.70 -22.87
CA SER A 41 20.88 4.70 -24.17
C SER A 41 21.71 4.02 -25.27
N GLU A 42 23.03 3.95 -25.13
CA GLU A 42 23.93 3.33 -26.11
C GLU A 42 24.12 1.82 -25.90
N GLN A 43 23.64 1.27 -24.77
CA GLN A 43 23.77 -0.16 -24.49
C GLN A 43 22.87 -1.02 -25.39
N SER A 44 23.33 -2.22 -25.74
CA SER A 44 22.49 -3.19 -26.44
C SER A 44 21.27 -3.56 -25.58
N THR A 45 20.07 -3.44 -26.16
CA THR A 45 18.80 -3.79 -25.50
C THR A 45 18.77 -5.26 -25.07
N TRP A 46 19.41 -6.14 -25.84
CA TRP A 46 19.56 -7.55 -25.49
C TRP A 46 20.41 -7.76 -24.23
N ILE A 47 21.54 -7.04 -24.10
CA ILE A 47 22.40 -7.09 -22.91
C ILE A 47 21.63 -6.57 -21.70
N ILE A 48 20.93 -5.45 -21.86
CA ILE A 48 20.12 -4.84 -20.79
C ILE A 48 19.03 -5.81 -20.32
N ARG A 49 18.28 -6.42 -21.24
CA ARG A 49 17.26 -7.42 -20.89
C ARG A 49 17.84 -8.62 -20.15
N LYS A 50 18.98 -9.13 -20.60
CA LYS A 50 19.65 -10.30 -20.03
C LYS A 50 20.20 -10.05 -18.62
N HIS A 51 20.79 -8.88 -18.38
CA HIS A 51 21.41 -8.56 -17.09
C HIS A 51 20.48 -7.83 -16.11
N PHE A 52 19.36 -7.27 -16.58
CA PHE A 52 18.39 -6.53 -15.78
C PHE A 52 16.98 -7.08 -15.97
N ASN A 53 16.07 -6.31 -16.57
CA ASN A 53 14.68 -6.69 -16.79
C ASN A 53 14.11 -6.00 -18.05
N VAL A 54 12.91 -6.42 -18.45
CA VAL A 54 12.20 -5.85 -19.61
C VAL A 54 11.84 -4.37 -19.42
N VAL A 55 11.67 -3.91 -18.17
CA VAL A 55 11.33 -2.51 -17.89
C VAL A 55 12.50 -1.59 -18.23
N LEU A 56 13.72 -1.95 -17.81
CA LEU A 56 14.91 -1.18 -18.13
C LEU A 56 15.24 -1.22 -19.63
N GLU A 57 14.95 -2.33 -20.30
CA GLU A 57 15.03 -2.41 -21.77
C GLU A 57 14.08 -1.39 -22.43
N ARG A 58 12.84 -1.28 -21.96
CA ARG A 58 11.88 -0.26 -22.45
C ARG A 58 12.39 1.15 -22.18
N THR A 59 12.95 1.42 -21.01
CA THR A 59 13.58 2.71 -20.71
C THR A 59 14.71 3.04 -21.70
N VAL A 60 15.57 2.08 -22.05
CA VAL A 60 16.65 2.29 -23.03
C VAL A 60 16.09 2.64 -24.41
N ARG A 61 15.02 1.96 -24.84
CA ARG A 61 14.33 2.24 -26.10
C ARG A 61 13.67 3.63 -26.09
N GLU A 62 13.02 4.01 -24.99
CA GLU A 62 12.45 5.36 -24.81
C GLU A 62 13.52 6.46 -24.86
N LEU A 63 14.69 6.24 -24.25
CA LEU A 63 15.81 7.19 -24.32
C LEU A 63 16.32 7.41 -25.76
N ARG A 64 16.10 6.42 -26.65
CA ARG A 64 16.37 6.51 -28.10
C ARG A 64 15.23 7.14 -28.90
N GLY A 65 14.11 7.44 -28.25
CA GLY A 65 12.89 7.94 -28.90
C GLY A 65 12.00 6.84 -29.48
N GLU A 66 12.18 5.58 -29.09
CA GLU A 66 11.25 4.50 -29.43
C GLU A 66 10.15 4.42 -28.36
N PRO A 67 8.90 4.82 -28.65
CA PRO A 67 7.80 4.77 -27.70
C PRO A 67 7.47 3.33 -27.34
N CYS A 68 7.58 3.01 -26.06
CA CYS A 68 7.37 1.71 -25.43
C CYS A 68 6.36 1.77 -24.27
N LEU A 69 6.12 2.96 -23.73
CA LEU A 69 5.15 3.21 -22.66
C LEU A 69 4.05 4.10 -23.22
N GLU A 70 2.85 3.55 -23.34
CA GLU A 70 1.67 4.35 -23.67
C GLU A 70 1.29 5.23 -22.46
N LEU A 71 0.75 6.42 -22.74
CA LEU A 71 0.10 7.22 -21.72
C LEU A 71 -1.16 6.46 -21.28
N GLU A 72 -1.17 5.97 -20.04
CA GLU A 72 -2.36 5.33 -19.48
C GLU A 72 -3.49 6.38 -19.35
N GLU A 73 -4.50 6.31 -20.22
CA GLU A 73 -5.69 7.17 -20.15
C GLU A 73 -6.55 6.87 -18.92
N PHE A 74 -6.51 5.63 -18.43
CA PHE A 74 -7.24 5.16 -17.26
C PHE A 74 -6.32 4.36 -16.35
N ALA A 75 -6.36 4.65 -15.04
CA ALA A 75 -5.65 3.84 -14.07
C ALA A 75 -6.21 2.40 -14.10
N PRO A 76 -5.36 1.36 -14.15
CA PRO A 76 -5.83 -0.02 -14.14
C PRO A 76 -6.59 -0.31 -12.85
N ALA A 77 -7.55 -1.24 -12.92
CA ALA A 77 -8.26 -1.70 -11.74
C ALA A 77 -7.26 -2.16 -10.68
N LYS A 78 -7.42 -1.68 -9.44
CA LYS A 78 -6.51 -2.05 -8.36
C LYS A 78 -6.60 -3.55 -8.15
N GLN A 79 -5.45 -4.20 -8.01
CA GLN A 79 -5.36 -5.63 -7.73
C GLN A 79 -5.35 -5.91 -6.23
N GLU A 80 -4.92 -4.93 -5.44
CA GLU A 80 -4.78 -5.03 -3.99
C GLU A 80 -5.06 -3.69 -3.31
N ILE A 81 -5.62 -3.74 -2.11
CA ILE A 81 -5.82 -2.59 -1.21
C ILE A 81 -5.03 -2.85 0.05
N VAL A 82 -3.98 -2.06 0.28
CA VAL A 82 -3.18 -2.13 1.49
C VAL A 82 -3.46 -0.94 2.40
N CYS A 83 -3.86 -1.22 3.63
CA CYS A 83 -3.89 -0.25 4.72
C CYS A 83 -2.83 -0.63 5.75
N SER A 84 -1.74 0.13 5.76
CA SER A 84 -0.65 -0.06 6.72
C SER A 84 -0.12 1.27 7.21
N ARG A 85 0.39 1.28 8.45
CA ARG A 85 1.06 2.44 9.05
C ARG A 85 2.24 1.98 9.88
N SER A 86 3.26 2.82 9.93
CA SER A 86 4.27 2.73 10.98
C SER A 86 3.72 3.41 12.22
N PHE A 87 3.93 2.78 13.38
CA PHE A 87 3.47 3.28 14.66
C PHE A 87 4.36 4.43 15.15
N GLY A 88 3.78 5.37 15.91
CA GLY A 88 4.51 6.46 16.53
C GLY A 88 5.47 5.99 17.63
N GLU A 89 5.04 4.95 18.35
CA GLU A 89 5.81 4.22 19.34
C GLU A 89 5.76 2.72 19.04
N ARG A 90 6.70 1.95 19.61
CA ARG A 90 6.75 0.51 19.36
C ARG A 90 5.61 -0.18 20.09
N VAL A 91 4.78 -0.90 19.35
CA VAL A 91 3.71 -1.70 19.94
C VAL A 91 4.29 -2.98 20.49
N THR A 92 4.08 -3.22 21.78
CA THR A 92 4.52 -4.42 22.52
C THR A 92 3.36 -5.30 22.94
N ASP A 93 2.17 -4.71 23.10
CA ASP A 93 1.00 -5.38 23.62
C ASP A 93 0.09 -5.86 22.50
N TYR A 94 -0.42 -7.08 22.67
CA TYR A 94 -1.29 -7.71 21.68
C TYR A 94 -2.57 -6.92 21.47
N GLU A 95 -3.20 -6.40 22.53
CA GLU A 95 -4.45 -5.64 22.41
C GLU A 95 -4.29 -4.35 21.62
N ASP A 96 -3.17 -3.64 21.78
CA ASP A 96 -2.87 -2.44 21.01
C ASP A 96 -2.65 -2.78 19.53
N MET A 97 -1.94 -3.87 19.25
CA MET A 97 -1.77 -4.37 17.89
C MET A 97 -3.11 -4.77 17.27
N ARG A 98 -3.95 -5.48 18.04
CA ARG A 98 -5.28 -5.92 17.61
C ARG A 98 -6.17 -4.73 17.27
N GLN A 99 -6.15 -3.68 18.09
CA GLN A 99 -6.87 -2.44 17.82
C GLN A 99 -6.41 -1.76 16.53
N ALA A 100 -5.09 -1.69 16.32
CA ALA A 100 -4.53 -1.15 15.08
C ALA A 100 -4.97 -1.96 13.85
N ILE A 101 -4.90 -3.29 13.92
CA ILE A 101 -5.33 -4.18 12.83
C ILE A 101 -6.82 -4.03 12.54
N CYS A 102 -7.68 -3.95 13.56
CA CYS A 102 -9.11 -3.69 13.38
C CYS A 102 -9.34 -2.35 12.66
N SER A 103 -8.61 -1.30 13.03
CA SER A 103 -8.74 0.02 12.38
C SER A 103 -8.27 -0.02 10.93
N TYR A 104 -7.16 -0.70 10.64
CA TYR A 104 -6.64 -0.85 9.28
C TYR A 104 -7.55 -1.70 8.40
N ALA A 105 -8.12 -2.78 8.95
CA ALA A 105 -9.10 -3.62 8.27
C ALA A 105 -10.38 -2.84 7.94
N ALA A 106 -10.94 -2.09 8.91
CA ALA A 106 -12.11 -1.25 8.67
C ALA A 106 -11.85 -0.22 7.57
N ARG A 107 -10.67 0.44 7.61
CA ARG A 107 -10.29 1.42 6.60
C ARG A 107 -10.04 0.80 5.22
N ALA A 108 -9.51 -0.43 5.18
CA ALA A 108 -9.34 -1.16 3.92
C ALA A 108 -10.69 -1.53 3.32
N ALA A 109 -11.65 -1.97 4.14
CA ALA A 109 -13.00 -2.28 3.73
C ALA A 109 -13.76 -1.04 3.20
N GLU A 110 -13.64 0.12 3.86
CA GLU A 110 -14.20 1.39 3.38
C GLU A 110 -13.66 1.75 1.98
N LYS A 111 -12.35 1.59 1.75
CA LYS A 111 -11.75 1.83 0.42
C LYS A 111 -12.24 0.83 -0.63
N LEU A 112 -12.34 -0.44 -0.26
CA LEU A 112 -12.85 -1.50 -1.12
C LEU A 112 -14.28 -1.20 -1.60
N ARG A 113 -15.15 -0.74 -0.69
CA ARG A 113 -16.52 -0.33 -1.02
C ARG A 113 -16.56 0.91 -1.91
N GLY A 114 -15.66 1.87 -1.69
CA GLY A 114 -15.50 3.03 -2.58
C GLY A 114 -15.06 2.68 -4.00
N GLU A 115 -14.53 1.48 -4.22
CA GLU A 115 -14.18 0.93 -5.53
C GLU A 115 -15.26 -0.02 -6.06
N HIS A 116 -16.38 -0.20 -5.34
CA HIS A 116 -17.47 -1.11 -5.67
C HIS A 116 -17.02 -2.56 -5.89
N GLN A 117 -16.06 -3.01 -5.08
CA GLN A 117 -15.45 -4.33 -5.17
C GLN A 117 -15.75 -5.19 -3.93
N TYR A 118 -15.63 -6.51 -4.10
CA TYR A 118 -15.63 -7.49 -3.02
C TYR A 118 -14.26 -8.16 -2.97
N CYS A 119 -13.81 -8.59 -1.79
CA CYS A 119 -12.53 -9.30 -1.64
C CYS A 119 -12.73 -10.70 -1.07
N ARG A 120 -11.86 -11.63 -1.48
CA ARG A 120 -11.76 -12.95 -0.85
C ARG A 120 -10.46 -13.13 -0.09
N PHE A 121 -9.40 -12.46 -0.51
CA PHE A 121 -8.09 -12.61 0.11
C PHE A 121 -7.88 -11.49 1.12
N ILE A 122 -7.63 -11.88 2.36
CA ILE A 122 -7.27 -10.97 3.45
C ILE A 122 -5.96 -11.45 4.04
N SER A 123 -5.00 -10.55 4.16
CA SER A 123 -3.75 -10.83 4.85
C SER A 123 -3.40 -9.75 5.85
N THR A 124 -2.80 -10.18 6.95
CA THR A 124 -2.27 -9.31 8.00
C THR A 124 -0.77 -9.52 8.07
N PHE A 125 -0.02 -8.44 8.22
CA PHE A 125 1.42 -8.51 8.43
C PHE A 125 1.85 -7.62 9.58
N VAL A 126 2.91 -8.04 10.27
CA VAL A 126 3.55 -7.32 11.35
C VAL A 126 5.06 -7.33 11.15
N LYS A 127 5.75 -6.26 11.54
CA LYS A 127 7.21 -6.19 11.47
C LYS A 127 7.84 -5.30 12.53
N THR A 128 9.01 -5.70 13.00
CA THR A 128 9.91 -4.90 13.83
C THR A 128 10.85 -4.07 12.95
N SER A 129 11.75 -3.30 13.57
CA SER A 129 12.72 -2.50 12.83
C SER A 129 13.80 -3.39 12.24
N PRO A 130 14.13 -3.31 10.94
CA PRO A 130 15.40 -3.85 10.45
C PRO A 130 16.60 -2.97 10.86
N PHE A 131 16.35 -1.76 11.38
CA PHE A 131 17.39 -0.77 11.74
C PHE A 131 17.58 -0.62 13.26
N ALA A 132 16.91 -1.43 14.08
CA ALA A 132 17.11 -1.38 15.53
C ALA A 132 18.41 -2.13 15.87
N LEU A 133 19.38 -1.41 16.45
CA LEU A 133 20.58 -2.04 16.98
C LEU A 133 20.20 -2.88 18.19
N ASN A 134 20.71 -4.11 18.26
CA ASN A 134 20.51 -5.07 19.36
C ASN A 134 19.09 -5.64 19.53
N GLU A 135 18.22 -5.53 18.52
CA GLU A 135 16.92 -6.22 18.53
C GLU A 135 16.83 -7.23 17.37
N PRO A 136 16.34 -8.45 17.60
CA PRO A 136 16.13 -9.41 16.53
C PRO A 136 15.04 -8.90 15.57
N TYR A 137 15.37 -8.87 14.28
CA TYR A 137 14.38 -8.57 13.25
C TYR A 137 13.33 -9.69 13.22
N TYR A 138 12.07 -9.29 13.33
CA TYR A 138 10.93 -10.16 13.17
C TYR A 138 9.97 -9.51 12.19
N GLY A 139 9.61 -10.25 11.14
CA GLY A 139 8.62 -9.83 10.17
C GLY A 139 7.88 -11.08 9.71
N ASN A 140 6.56 -11.06 9.82
CA ASN A 140 5.74 -12.19 9.42
C ASN A 140 4.39 -11.71 8.87
N SER A 141 3.77 -12.57 8.08
CA SER A 141 2.47 -12.33 7.46
C SER A 141 1.68 -13.62 7.39
N ALA A 142 0.39 -13.55 7.68
CA ALA A 142 -0.55 -14.63 7.44
C ALA A 142 -1.69 -14.13 6.58
N ALA A 143 -2.22 -15.04 5.77
CA ALA A 143 -3.34 -14.77 4.90
C ALA A 143 -4.43 -15.81 5.08
N MET A 144 -5.65 -15.41 4.74
CA MET A 144 -6.80 -16.27 4.67
C MET A 144 -7.58 -15.93 3.40
N LYS A 145 -8.11 -16.96 2.75
CA LYS A 145 -9.00 -16.83 1.62
C LYS A 145 -10.41 -17.21 2.08
N LEU A 146 -11.34 -16.27 1.99
CA LEU A 146 -12.75 -16.51 2.25
C LEU A 146 -13.39 -17.29 1.10
N LEU A 147 -14.38 -18.10 1.44
CA LEU A 147 -15.15 -18.86 0.45
C LEU A 147 -16.03 -17.90 -0.36
N THR A 148 -16.83 -17.09 0.34
CA THR A 148 -17.65 -16.04 -0.27
C THR A 148 -16.92 -14.68 -0.26
N PRO A 149 -16.81 -13.99 -1.42
CA PRO A 149 -16.37 -12.59 -1.49
C PRO A 149 -17.20 -11.69 -0.57
N THR A 150 -16.54 -10.82 0.18
CA THR A 150 -17.20 -9.87 1.09
C THR A 150 -16.60 -8.48 0.97
N GLN A 151 -17.46 -7.49 1.25
CA GLN A 151 -17.08 -6.09 1.46
C GLN A 151 -17.51 -5.61 2.86
N ASP A 152 -18.01 -6.52 3.72
CA ASP A 152 -18.42 -6.22 5.09
C ASP A 152 -17.20 -6.03 5.98
N SER A 153 -17.13 -4.87 6.64
CA SER A 153 -16.01 -4.54 7.54
C SER A 153 -15.88 -5.56 8.68
N ARG A 154 -16.97 -6.15 9.15
CA ARG A 154 -16.96 -7.11 10.28
C ARG A 154 -16.26 -8.40 9.89
N ASP A 155 -16.56 -8.94 8.72
CA ASP A 155 -15.98 -10.19 8.24
C ASP A 155 -14.49 -10.00 7.92
N ILE A 156 -14.14 -8.85 7.32
CA ILE A 156 -12.75 -8.46 7.03
C ILE A 156 -11.95 -8.27 8.33
N ILE A 157 -12.51 -7.59 9.34
CA ILE A 157 -11.88 -7.41 10.65
C ILE A 157 -11.64 -8.77 11.32
N ASN A 158 -12.66 -9.63 11.36
CA ASN A 158 -12.55 -10.96 11.96
C ASN A 158 -11.47 -11.79 11.26
N ALA A 159 -11.41 -11.74 9.92
CA ALA A 159 -10.39 -12.42 9.15
C ALA A 159 -8.98 -11.88 9.45
N ALA A 160 -8.83 -10.56 9.50
CA ALA A 160 -7.56 -9.90 9.78
C ALA A 160 -7.04 -10.21 11.19
N VAL A 161 -7.92 -10.27 12.19
CA VAL A 161 -7.56 -10.65 13.58
C VAL A 161 -7.16 -12.12 13.64
N LYS A 162 -7.89 -13.04 13.01
CA LYS A 162 -7.47 -14.46 12.92
C LYS A 162 -6.10 -14.62 12.25
N CYS A 163 -5.76 -13.77 11.28
CA CYS A 163 -4.42 -13.74 10.70
C CYS A 163 -3.38 -13.18 11.67
N LEU A 164 -3.71 -12.14 12.45
CA LEU A 164 -2.85 -11.61 13.50
C LEU A 164 -2.50 -12.68 14.54
N ASP A 165 -3.49 -13.46 15.00
CA ASP A 165 -3.30 -14.50 16.02
C ASP A 165 -2.25 -15.54 15.62
N LYS A 166 -2.11 -15.81 14.32
CA LYS A 166 -1.13 -16.77 13.78
C LYS A 166 0.29 -16.23 13.71
N ILE A 167 0.45 -14.91 13.66
CA ILE A 167 1.75 -14.25 13.42
C ILE A 167 2.23 -13.42 14.60
N TRP A 168 1.39 -13.23 15.61
CA TRP A 168 1.80 -12.54 16.82
C TRP A 168 2.85 -13.36 17.56
N ARG A 169 3.84 -12.65 18.10
CA ARG A 169 4.84 -13.17 19.01
C ARG A 169 5.13 -12.14 20.08
N ASP A 170 5.02 -12.56 21.32
CA ASP A 170 5.37 -11.75 22.49
C ASP A 170 6.88 -11.47 22.54
N GLY A 171 7.25 -10.42 23.28
CA GLY A 171 8.64 -9.99 23.43
C GLY A 171 9.23 -9.23 22.24
N HIS A 172 8.45 -8.98 21.18
CA HIS A 172 8.86 -8.18 20.03
C HIS A 172 8.29 -6.75 20.07
N ARG A 173 9.10 -5.80 19.60
CA ARG A 173 8.76 -4.36 19.54
C ARG A 173 8.38 -3.96 18.12
N TYR A 174 7.10 -4.11 17.79
CA TYR A 174 6.61 -3.91 16.43
C TYR A 174 6.66 -2.45 16.01
N GLN A 175 7.18 -2.19 14.80
CA GLN A 175 7.27 -0.86 14.20
C GLN A 175 6.10 -0.56 13.29
N LYS A 176 5.59 -1.59 12.61
CA LYS A 176 4.62 -1.43 11.55
C LYS A 176 3.77 -2.68 11.44
N ALA A 177 2.50 -2.46 11.15
CA ALA A 177 1.56 -3.50 10.79
C ALA A 177 0.64 -3.01 9.67
N GLY A 178 -0.10 -3.93 9.09
CA GLY A 178 -1.08 -3.61 8.07
C GLY A 178 -1.94 -4.78 7.66
N VAL A 179 -3.02 -4.43 6.98
CA VAL A 179 -3.95 -5.35 6.35
C VAL A 179 -3.91 -5.11 4.84
N MET A 180 -3.89 -6.20 4.09
CA MET A 180 -3.93 -6.21 2.63
C MET A 180 -5.13 -7.05 2.18
N LEU A 181 -5.96 -6.46 1.34
CA LEU A 181 -7.07 -7.11 0.66
C LEU A 181 -6.68 -7.36 -0.79
N GLY A 182 -7.13 -8.48 -1.34
CA GLY A 182 -6.92 -8.84 -2.75
C GLY A 182 -7.95 -9.86 -3.21
N ASP A 183 -7.71 -10.44 -4.39
CA ASP A 183 -8.64 -11.36 -5.06
C ASP A 183 -10.01 -10.69 -5.20
N PHE A 184 -10.04 -9.60 -5.97
CA PHE A 184 -11.20 -8.73 -6.10
C PHE A 184 -12.19 -9.20 -7.15
N PHE A 185 -13.47 -9.01 -6.84
CA PHE A 185 -14.58 -9.35 -7.71
C PHE A 185 -15.42 -8.09 -7.97
N SER A 186 -15.65 -7.80 -9.25
CA SER A 186 -16.59 -6.80 -9.73
C SER A 186 -17.92 -7.50 -9.99
N GLN A 187 -18.97 -7.09 -9.28
CA GLN A 187 -20.31 -7.71 -9.25
C GLN A 187 -20.38 -9.00 -8.42
N GLY A 188 -21.17 -8.95 -7.33
CA GLY A 188 -21.32 -9.97 -6.30
C GLY A 188 -22.06 -11.25 -6.73
N VAL A 189 -21.76 -11.81 -7.90
CA VAL A 189 -22.21 -13.16 -8.27
C VAL A 189 -21.25 -14.17 -7.65
N ALA A 190 -21.30 -14.28 -6.33
CA ALA A 190 -20.71 -15.39 -5.62
C ALA A 190 -21.72 -16.53 -5.58
N GLN A 191 -21.34 -17.70 -6.06
CA GLN A 191 -22.09 -18.92 -5.78
C GLN A 191 -22.06 -19.14 -4.26
N LEU A 192 -23.21 -18.98 -3.63
CA LEU A 192 -23.35 -19.21 -2.19
C LEU A 192 -23.01 -20.67 -1.90
N ASN A 193 -22.11 -20.87 -0.94
CA ASN A 193 -21.73 -22.20 -0.51
C ASN A 193 -22.65 -22.62 0.65
N LEU A 194 -23.23 -23.82 0.58
CA LEU A 194 -24.22 -24.30 1.55
C LEU A 194 -23.66 -24.42 2.98
N PHE A 195 -22.33 -24.55 3.10
CA PHE A 195 -21.61 -24.73 4.36
C PHE A 195 -20.71 -23.53 4.71
N ASP A 196 -21.03 -22.31 4.25
CA ASP A 196 -20.25 -21.13 4.59
C ASP A 196 -20.64 -20.55 5.96
N ASP A 197 -19.74 -20.65 6.94
CA ASP A 197 -19.89 -20.03 8.26
C ASP A 197 -19.99 -18.48 8.18
N ASN A 198 -19.57 -17.87 7.06
CA ASN A 198 -19.67 -16.43 6.81
C ASN A 198 -20.66 -16.13 5.67
N ALA A 199 -21.79 -16.84 5.62
CA ALA A 199 -22.86 -16.53 4.68
C ALA A 199 -23.23 -15.02 4.74
N PRO A 200 -23.56 -14.38 3.59
CA PRO A 200 -23.88 -12.96 3.55
C PRO A 200 -25.01 -12.64 4.52
N ARG A 201 -24.74 -11.74 5.47
CA ARG A 201 -25.75 -11.33 6.45
C ARG A 201 -26.82 -10.50 5.75
N ALA A 202 -28.08 -10.74 6.11
CA ALA A 202 -29.19 -9.93 5.63
C ALA A 202 -28.92 -8.44 5.91
N SER A 203 -29.12 -7.60 4.89
CA SER A 203 -28.93 -6.14 4.96
C SER A 203 -27.51 -5.67 5.32
N SER A 204 -26.48 -6.52 5.17
CA SER A 204 -25.08 -6.14 5.40
C SER A 204 -24.68 -4.92 4.56
N GLU A 205 -25.01 -4.93 3.27
CA GLU A 205 -24.65 -3.84 2.35
C GLU A 205 -25.24 -2.51 2.78
N LYS A 206 -26.56 -2.48 3.05
CA LYS A 206 -27.25 -1.28 3.56
C LYS A 206 -26.65 -0.75 4.86
N LEU A 207 -26.26 -1.65 5.77
CA LEU A 207 -25.62 -1.26 7.03
C LEU A 207 -24.25 -0.61 6.77
N MET A 208 -23.44 -1.19 5.89
CA MET A 208 -22.12 -0.65 5.55
C MET A 208 -22.24 0.70 4.82
N GLU A 209 -23.22 0.84 3.92
CA GLU A 209 -23.53 2.11 3.27
C GLU A 209 -23.89 3.20 4.27
N VAL A 210 -24.75 2.90 5.25
CA VAL A 210 -25.14 3.85 6.30
C VAL A 210 -23.92 4.24 7.14
N LEU A 211 -23.08 3.27 7.51
CA LEU A 211 -21.86 3.52 8.29
C LEU A 211 -20.90 4.44 7.53
N ASP A 212 -20.67 4.17 6.24
CA ASP A 212 -19.79 4.98 5.40
C ASP A 212 -20.37 6.37 5.16
N HIS A 213 -21.68 6.47 4.94
CA HIS A 213 -22.38 7.75 4.76
C HIS A 213 -22.24 8.65 5.99
N LEU A 214 -22.49 8.12 7.19
CA LEU A 214 -22.37 8.87 8.44
C LEU A 214 -20.91 9.29 8.69
N ASN A 215 -19.95 8.41 8.44
CA ASN A 215 -18.53 8.76 8.54
C ASN A 215 -18.07 9.79 7.50
N ALA A 216 -18.70 9.82 6.31
CA ALA A 216 -18.41 10.84 5.30
C ALA A 216 -19.00 12.20 5.68
N LYS A 217 -20.21 12.22 6.25
CA LYS A 217 -20.94 13.43 6.62
C LYS A 217 -20.44 14.06 7.92
N ASP A 218 -20.30 13.27 8.97
CA ASP A 218 -20.07 13.76 10.33
C ASP A 218 -18.58 13.71 10.73
N GLY A 219 -17.72 13.19 9.84
CA GLY A 219 -16.29 13.11 10.04
C GLY A 219 -15.75 11.68 10.15
N LYS A 220 -14.50 11.51 9.70
CA LYS A 220 -13.84 10.19 9.72
C LYS A 220 -13.66 9.72 11.17
N GLY A 221 -14.20 8.55 11.46
CA GLY A 221 -14.11 7.95 12.79
C GLY A 221 -15.21 8.38 13.74
N THR A 222 -16.30 9.00 13.24
CA THR A 222 -17.51 9.24 14.03
C THR A 222 -18.19 7.93 14.42
N LEU A 223 -18.25 6.96 13.50
CA LEU A 223 -18.66 5.59 13.77
C LEU A 223 -17.50 4.63 13.53
N TYR A 224 -17.21 3.82 14.53
CA TYR A 224 -16.14 2.83 14.49
C TYR A 224 -16.57 1.54 15.19
N PHE A 225 -15.91 0.45 14.83
CA PHE A 225 -16.11 -0.84 15.48
C PHE A 225 -15.40 -0.85 16.83
N ALA A 226 -16.02 -1.44 17.86
CA ALA A 226 -15.45 -1.50 19.21
C ALA A 226 -14.03 -2.10 19.25
N GLY A 227 -13.73 -3.04 18.35
CA GLY A 227 -12.41 -3.64 18.22
C GLY A 227 -11.30 -2.67 17.78
N GLN A 228 -11.62 -1.44 17.34
CA GLN A 228 -10.63 -0.42 16.97
C GLN A 228 -10.04 0.34 18.17
N GLY A 229 -10.62 0.20 19.36
CA GLY A 229 -10.24 0.95 20.55
C GLY A 229 -10.73 2.41 20.54
N ILE A 230 -10.77 3.02 21.72
CA ILE A 230 -11.15 4.44 21.90
C ILE A 230 -9.88 5.30 21.99
N PRO A 231 -8.96 5.09 22.95
CA PRO A 231 -7.65 5.71 22.90
C PRO A 231 -6.72 4.94 21.95
N GLN A 232 -6.28 5.59 20.87
CA GLN A 232 -5.33 4.99 19.92
C GLN A 232 -3.88 5.35 20.30
N GLN A 233 -3.33 4.72 21.33
CA GLN A 233 -1.93 4.97 21.77
C GLN A 233 -0.91 4.65 20.68
N TRP A 234 -1.24 3.73 19.77
CA TRP A 234 -0.45 3.34 18.61
C TRP A 234 -0.54 4.32 17.42
N ALA A 235 -1.22 5.46 17.55
CA ALA A 235 -1.38 6.42 16.46
C ALA A 235 -0.03 6.86 15.86
N MET A 236 -0.02 7.11 14.55
CA MET A 236 1.17 7.60 13.85
C MET A 236 1.58 8.99 14.35
N LYS A 237 2.87 9.21 14.55
CA LYS A 237 3.41 10.56 14.82
C LYS A 237 3.19 11.47 13.62
N ARG A 238 2.70 12.68 13.89
CA ARG A 238 2.28 13.69 12.91
C ARG A 238 2.86 15.08 13.17
N GLU A 239 3.89 15.16 14.01
CA GLU A 239 4.51 16.42 14.47
C GLU A 239 5.18 17.22 13.35
N MET A 240 5.60 16.55 12.27
CA MET A 240 6.23 17.17 11.09
C MET A 240 5.24 17.43 9.95
N LEU A 241 3.94 17.48 10.22
CA LEU A 241 2.95 17.85 9.20
C LEU A 241 3.09 19.34 8.87
N SER A 242 3.10 19.66 7.58
CA SER A 242 2.91 21.05 7.15
C SER A 242 1.51 21.53 7.56
N PRO A 243 1.34 22.83 7.86
CA PRO A 243 0.05 23.38 8.22
C PRO A 243 -0.97 23.17 7.10
N ARG A 244 -2.23 22.93 7.47
CA ARG A 244 -3.31 22.61 6.54
C ARG A 244 -4.02 23.87 6.06
N TYR A 245 -3.31 24.70 5.31
CA TYR A 245 -3.79 26.01 4.86
C TYR A 245 -5.16 25.98 4.15
N THR A 246 -5.51 24.89 3.47
CA THR A 246 -6.77 24.79 2.70
C THR A 246 -7.94 24.15 3.46
N THR A 247 -7.69 23.50 4.59
CA THR A 247 -8.72 22.68 5.27
C THR A 247 -8.88 22.99 6.75
N ARG A 248 -8.01 23.81 7.35
CA ARG A 248 -8.09 24.18 8.77
C ARG A 248 -7.79 25.67 8.94
N TYR A 249 -8.79 26.42 9.40
CA TYR A 249 -8.66 27.87 9.60
C TYR A 249 -7.55 28.23 10.59
N GLU A 250 -7.34 27.44 11.64
CA GLU A 250 -6.30 27.65 12.65
C GLU A 250 -4.86 27.53 12.09
N ASP A 251 -4.70 26.83 10.96
CA ASP A 251 -3.41 26.61 10.32
C ASP A 251 -3.08 27.70 9.27
N LEU A 252 -3.98 28.69 9.07
CA LEU A 252 -3.75 29.81 8.17
C LEU A 252 -2.64 30.73 8.67
N LEU A 253 -1.83 31.25 7.75
CA LEU A 253 -0.81 32.25 8.07
C LEU A 253 -1.50 33.52 8.60
N GLN A 254 -1.27 33.84 9.86
CA GLN A 254 -1.68 35.11 10.44
C GLN A 254 -0.62 36.17 10.10
N VAL A 255 -1.04 37.19 9.35
CA VAL A 255 -0.22 38.38 9.12
C VAL A 255 -0.28 39.23 10.39
N LYS A 256 0.88 39.62 10.93
CA LYS A 256 0.98 40.59 12.03
C LYS A 256 0.75 42.01 11.54
#